data_AF-A0A1U7GNG0-F1
#
_entry.id   AF-A0A1U7GNG0-F1
#
_cell.length_a   1.000
_cell.length_b   1.000
_cell.length_c   1.000
_cell.angle_alpha   90.00
_cell.angle_beta   90.00
_cell.angle_gamma   90.00
#
_symmetry.space_group_name_H-M   'P 1'
#
loop_
_entity.id
_entity.type
_entity.pdbx_description
1 polymer ?
#
loop_
_entity_poly.entity_id
_entity_poly.type
_entity_poly.pdbx_seq_one_letter_code
_entity_poly.pdbx_strand_id
1 'polypeptide(L)'
;MAAAGRVFWLFVLVFHAVAAAGWWWLAPGGFAVAHPRFWTNRVAPPLVLVAVAAALRAMRGDRRTAQAAILVGFPAAWGAGAVSAVAAFPATAPRLIAVPLALAALMGLACYLAFRRGEDRSRGGLAIGASAGMILGAALPLGFLPPAAATRPSGGRTTPAVRGIAPFPGTLGDRTFVSPGDGSATIRIALLRITVQPLLRFLARSPDGAPTALVPASLREGPGLRLVAAATVANGVDLRYRADYEAALFVEEAGGATRMEARAFLPSPIWSHLNGFCDVDVSGHRRLFLAFSPCPDVRIEVRPMDYPFGRPLRFAFLDASGRFRVVEATSGEKGPFRELASGPLRRGDPLAIDLFDEDRAVARVVLDDWSEQVDVQPSPTAGWGAPANAIEFSLSGDEPASSASLYISLASTSVGRGWDCLGHRAGSYRNRVRVEPAGASR
;
A
#
# COMPACT_ATOMS: atom_id res chain seq x y z
N MET A 1 29.58 -29.43 22.58
CA MET A 1 28.69 -28.37 23.11
C MET A 1 27.95 -28.91 24.33
N ALA A 2 27.86 -28.14 25.43
CA ALA A 2 27.09 -28.55 26.62
C ALA A 2 25.59 -28.69 26.31
N ALA A 3 24.86 -29.49 27.09
CA ALA A 3 23.43 -29.74 26.88
C ALA A 3 22.60 -28.45 26.79
N ALA A 4 22.81 -27.51 27.73
CA ALA A 4 22.13 -26.21 27.72
C ALA A 4 22.38 -25.40 26.43
N GLY A 5 23.63 -25.38 25.95
CA GLY A 5 23.97 -24.72 24.68
C GLY A 5 23.30 -25.38 23.47
N ARG A 6 23.15 -26.71 23.49
CA ARG A 6 22.46 -27.45 22.43
C ARG A 6 20.98 -27.08 22.39
N VAL A 7 20.32 -27.04 23.55
CA VAL A 7 18.90 -26.66 23.67
C VAL A 7 18.68 -25.23 23.19
N PHE A 8 19.53 -24.29 23.61
CA PHE A 8 19.47 -22.90 23.13
C PHE A 8 19.51 -22.81 21.60
N TRP A 9 20.51 -23.46 20.97
CA TRP A 9 20.64 -23.42 19.51
C TRP A 9 19.50 -24.12 18.78
N LEU A 10 18.93 -25.19 19.34
CA LEU A 10 17.73 -25.81 18.77
C LEU A 10 16.56 -24.84 18.75
N PHE A 11 16.34 -24.07 19.83
CA PHE A 11 15.29 -23.06 19.87
C PHE A 11 15.51 -21.97 18.81
N VAL A 12 16.74 -21.44 18.71
CA VAL A 12 17.11 -20.43 17.70
C VAL A 12 16.85 -20.97 16.29
N LEU A 13 17.29 -22.18 15.98
CA LEU A 13 17.13 -22.79 14.65
C LEU A 13 15.66 -23.06 14.31
N VAL A 14 14.88 -23.56 15.27
CA VAL A 14 13.43 -23.78 15.08
C VAL A 14 12.71 -22.46 14.82
N PHE A 15 13.01 -21.42 15.60
CA PHE A 15 12.45 -20.09 15.39
C PHE A 15 12.71 -19.58 13.97
N HIS A 16 13.96 -19.65 13.49
CA HIS A 16 14.31 -19.21 12.14
C HIS A 16 13.66 -20.07 11.05
N ALA A 17 13.55 -21.39 11.26
CA ALA A 17 12.87 -22.26 10.31
C ALA A 17 11.38 -21.91 10.18
N VAL A 18 10.68 -21.71 11.32
CA VAL A 18 9.27 -21.32 11.33
C VAL A 18 9.08 -19.94 10.70
N ALA A 19 9.90 -18.96 11.06
CA ALA A 19 9.83 -17.62 10.50
C ALA A 19 10.08 -17.61 8.98
N ALA A 20 11.11 -18.33 8.51
CA ALA A 20 11.43 -18.41 7.09
C ALA A 20 10.34 -19.15 6.30
N ALA A 21 9.84 -20.28 6.79
CA ALA A 21 8.76 -21.03 6.14
C ALA A 21 7.46 -20.21 6.10
N GLY A 22 7.10 -19.57 7.22
CA GLY A 22 5.94 -18.69 7.31
C GLY A 22 6.05 -17.50 6.34
N TRP A 23 7.20 -16.83 6.30
CA TRP A 23 7.45 -15.75 5.34
C TRP A 23 7.37 -16.25 3.89
N TRP A 24 8.01 -17.37 3.55
CA TRP A 24 8.01 -17.89 2.19
C TRP A 24 6.60 -18.22 1.68
N TRP A 25 5.75 -18.71 2.58
CA TRP A 25 4.36 -19.03 2.29
C TRP A 25 3.48 -17.76 2.18
N LEU A 26 3.66 -16.81 3.08
CA LEU A 26 2.77 -15.65 3.19
C LEU A 26 3.20 -14.44 2.36
N ALA A 27 4.48 -14.30 2.03
CA ALA A 27 5.00 -13.16 1.29
C ALA A 27 4.54 -13.17 -0.18
N PRO A 28 4.33 -11.99 -0.78
CA PRO A 28 3.88 -11.90 -2.16
C PRO A 28 4.92 -12.49 -3.14
N GLY A 29 4.42 -13.09 -4.22
CA GLY A 29 5.20 -13.67 -5.31
C GLY A 29 5.12 -12.84 -6.60
N GLY A 30 5.56 -13.41 -7.71
CA GLY A 30 5.39 -12.78 -9.03
C GLY A 30 6.28 -11.56 -9.30
N PHE A 31 7.32 -11.33 -8.51
CA PHE A 31 8.29 -10.26 -8.75
C PHE A 31 9.34 -10.71 -9.77
N ALA A 32 9.76 -9.79 -10.64
CA ALA A 32 10.90 -10.01 -11.54
C ALA A 32 12.20 -10.15 -10.74
N VAL A 33 13.18 -10.88 -11.28
CA VAL A 33 14.49 -11.11 -10.63
C VAL A 33 15.23 -9.81 -10.30
N ALA A 34 15.05 -8.77 -11.13
CA ALA A 34 15.63 -7.45 -10.89
C ALA A 34 14.98 -6.68 -9.72
N HIS A 35 13.80 -7.11 -9.25
CA HIS A 35 13.08 -6.46 -8.17
C HIS A 35 13.58 -6.98 -6.80
N PRO A 36 13.90 -6.12 -5.82
CA PRO A 36 14.44 -6.55 -4.52
C PRO A 36 13.57 -7.60 -3.80
N ARG A 37 12.24 -7.48 -3.93
CA ARG A 37 11.28 -8.43 -3.34
C ARG A 37 11.39 -9.86 -3.84
N PHE A 38 11.90 -10.08 -5.06
CA PHE A 38 12.17 -11.44 -5.52
C PHE A 38 13.18 -12.11 -4.59
N TRP A 39 14.27 -11.41 -4.27
CA TRP A 39 15.32 -11.94 -3.40
C TRP A 39 14.85 -12.12 -1.97
N THR A 40 14.16 -11.13 -1.39
CA THR A 40 13.71 -11.22 0.01
C THR A 40 12.59 -12.25 0.20
N ASN A 41 11.71 -12.46 -0.78
CA ASN A 41 10.52 -13.30 -0.62
C ASN A 41 10.71 -14.72 -1.18
N ARG A 42 11.57 -14.90 -2.18
CA ARG A 42 11.72 -16.19 -2.88
C ARG A 42 13.09 -16.83 -2.72
N VAL A 43 14.14 -16.06 -2.41
CA VAL A 43 15.50 -16.59 -2.28
C VAL A 43 15.97 -16.65 -0.83
N ALA A 44 15.82 -15.57 -0.06
CA ALA A 44 16.28 -15.50 1.31
C ALA A 44 15.66 -16.59 2.22
N PRO A 45 14.35 -16.88 2.18
CA PRO A 45 13.78 -17.88 3.08
C PRO A 45 14.27 -19.31 2.82
N PRO A 46 14.32 -19.83 1.58
CA PRO A 46 14.97 -21.10 1.30
C PRO A 46 16.44 -21.17 1.74
N LEU A 47 17.21 -20.09 1.57
CA LEU A 47 18.61 -20.04 2.05
C LEU A 47 18.70 -20.18 3.57
N VAL A 48 17.80 -19.53 4.32
CA VAL A 48 17.72 -19.69 5.78
C VAL A 48 17.36 -21.13 6.15
N LEU A 49 16.40 -21.75 5.46
CA LEU A 49 16.01 -23.15 5.70
C LEU A 49 17.17 -24.12 5.43
N VAL A 50 17.93 -23.90 4.35
CA VAL A 50 19.14 -24.68 4.04
C VAL A 50 20.20 -24.50 5.12
N ALA A 51 20.44 -23.27 5.59
CA ALA A 51 21.37 -23.01 6.68
C ALA A 51 20.95 -23.70 7.99
N VAL A 52 19.65 -23.69 8.32
CA VAL A 52 19.11 -24.42 9.48
C VAL A 52 19.31 -25.93 9.34
N ALA A 53 18.95 -26.51 8.19
CA ALA A 53 19.12 -27.94 7.93
C ALA A 53 20.61 -28.36 8.00
N ALA A 54 21.51 -27.54 7.44
CA ALA A 54 22.95 -27.76 7.50
C ALA A 54 23.48 -27.69 8.94
N ALA A 55 23.02 -26.73 9.75
CA ALA A 55 23.38 -26.63 11.16
C ALA A 55 22.94 -27.88 11.94
N LEU A 56 21.69 -28.33 11.75
CA LEU A 56 21.16 -29.54 12.39
C LEU A 56 21.94 -30.81 11.97
N ARG A 57 22.28 -30.93 10.69
CA ARG A 57 23.12 -32.04 10.20
C ARG A 57 24.52 -32.01 10.79
N ALA A 58 25.16 -30.84 10.86
CA ALA A 58 26.47 -30.68 11.48
C ALA A 58 26.45 -31.02 12.98
N MET A 59 25.37 -30.65 13.69
CA MET A 59 25.12 -31.01 15.09
C MET A 59 24.98 -32.52 15.31
N ARG A 60 24.32 -33.23 14.37
CA ARG A 60 24.15 -34.70 14.45
C ARG A 60 25.44 -35.46 14.15
N GLY A 61 26.26 -34.97 13.22
CA GLY A 61 27.51 -35.62 12.81
C GLY A 61 28.76 -35.20 13.60
N ASP A 62 28.60 -34.49 14.73
CA ASP A 62 29.67 -33.89 15.55
C ASP A 62 30.72 -33.10 14.73
N ARG A 63 30.29 -32.46 13.63
CA ARG A 63 31.16 -31.67 12.75
C ARG A 63 31.36 -30.27 13.29
N ARG A 64 32.13 -30.15 14.38
CA ARG A 64 32.28 -28.90 15.14
C ARG A 64 32.70 -27.69 14.31
N THR A 65 33.65 -27.84 13.39
CA THR A 65 34.13 -26.74 12.55
C THR A 65 33.03 -26.21 11.62
N ALA A 66 32.30 -27.12 10.96
CA ALA A 66 31.16 -26.76 10.10
C ALA A 66 30.01 -26.16 10.92
N GLN A 67 29.74 -26.72 12.10
CA GLN A 67 28.73 -26.20 13.01
C GLN A 67 29.04 -24.76 13.43
N ALA A 68 30.27 -24.47 13.85
CA ALA A 68 30.68 -23.13 14.25
C ALA A 68 30.60 -22.13 13.08
N ALA A 69 31.03 -22.54 11.87
CA ALA A 69 30.94 -21.73 10.67
C ALA A 69 29.49 -21.36 10.30
N ILE A 70 28.54 -22.29 10.44
CA ILE A 70 27.13 -21.98 10.13
C ILE A 70 26.49 -21.14 11.24
N LEU A 71 26.70 -21.51 12.50
CA LEU A 71 26.02 -20.86 13.63
C LEU A 71 26.46 -19.41 13.85
N VAL A 72 27.71 -19.04 13.51
CA VAL A 72 28.17 -17.64 13.58
C VAL A 72 27.45 -16.73 12.58
N GLY A 73 26.88 -17.29 11.50
CA GLY A 73 26.11 -16.52 10.52
C GLY A 73 24.85 -15.89 11.09
N PHE A 74 24.17 -16.53 12.04
CA PHE A 74 22.93 -16.00 12.65
C PHE A 74 23.14 -14.70 13.45
N PRO A 75 24.03 -14.62 14.45
CA PRO A 75 24.30 -13.36 15.15
C PRO A 75 24.84 -12.28 14.20
N ALA A 76 25.67 -12.67 13.22
CA ALA A 76 26.19 -11.75 12.22
C ALA A 76 25.07 -11.15 11.34
N ALA A 77 24.08 -11.96 10.94
CA ALA A 77 22.91 -11.51 10.19
C ALA A 77 22.05 -10.53 10.99
N TRP A 78 21.75 -10.85 12.26
CA TRP A 78 20.97 -9.97 13.13
C TRP A 78 21.68 -8.64 13.40
N GLY A 79 23.00 -8.66 13.64
CA GLY A 79 23.79 -7.45 13.82
C GLY A 79 23.83 -6.58 12.57
N ALA A 80 24.13 -7.16 11.40
CA ALA A 80 24.16 -6.43 10.13
C ALA A 80 22.77 -5.92 9.72
N GLY A 81 21.72 -6.70 9.97
CA GLY A 81 20.33 -6.29 9.77
C GLY A 81 19.96 -5.09 10.65
N ALA A 82 20.35 -5.07 11.93
CA ALA A 82 20.10 -3.93 12.81
C ALA A 82 20.80 -2.65 12.31
N VAL A 83 22.07 -2.75 11.92
CA VAL A 83 22.85 -1.60 11.42
C VAL A 83 22.29 -1.09 10.09
N SER A 84 22.02 -1.98 9.15
CA SER A 84 21.44 -1.60 7.84
C SER A 84 20.04 -1.02 7.98
N ALA A 85 19.22 -1.49 8.93
CA ALA A 85 17.92 -0.91 9.21
C ALA A 85 18.02 0.55 9.70
N VAL A 86 19.02 0.88 10.53
CA VAL A 86 19.27 2.28 10.93
C VAL A 86 19.68 3.14 9.75
N ALA A 87 20.51 2.61 8.85
CA ALA A 87 20.91 3.35 7.65
C ALA A 87 19.73 3.54 6.68
N ALA A 88 18.88 2.52 6.51
CA ALA A 88 17.71 2.56 5.63
C ALA A 88 16.57 3.41 6.18
N PHE A 89 16.35 3.38 7.50
CA PHE A 89 15.20 3.97 8.18
C PHE A 89 15.64 4.76 9.42
N PRO A 90 16.30 5.92 9.23
CA PRO A 90 16.92 6.67 10.33
C PRO A 90 15.93 7.26 11.33
N ALA A 91 14.65 7.45 10.97
CA ALA A 91 13.63 7.96 11.88
C ALA A 91 12.91 6.83 12.63
N THR A 92 12.77 5.65 12.02
CA THR A 92 12.03 4.52 12.57
C THR A 92 12.92 3.54 13.35
N ALA A 93 14.03 3.09 12.74
CA ALA A 93 14.81 1.96 13.24
C ALA A 93 15.58 2.19 14.56
N PRO A 94 16.12 3.39 14.88
CA PRO A 94 16.84 3.61 16.14
C PRO A 94 16.03 3.27 17.40
N ARG A 95 14.69 3.38 17.33
CA ARG A 95 13.80 3.01 18.44
C ARG A 95 13.65 1.49 18.64
N LEU A 96 13.94 0.73 17.59
CA LEU A 96 13.77 -0.73 17.55
C LEU A 96 15.10 -1.49 17.59
N ILE A 97 16.23 -0.82 17.40
CA ILE A 97 17.56 -1.43 17.21
C ILE A 97 18.04 -2.25 18.41
N ALA A 98 17.62 -1.91 19.63
CA ALA A 98 18.09 -2.56 20.85
C ALA A 98 17.77 -4.06 20.87
N VAL A 99 16.57 -4.45 20.41
CA VAL A 99 16.12 -5.84 20.39
C VAL A 99 16.98 -6.72 19.46
N PRO A 100 17.12 -6.42 18.16
CA PRO A 100 17.94 -7.24 17.26
C PRO A 100 19.42 -7.27 17.66
N LEU A 101 19.97 -6.17 18.21
CA LEU A 101 21.35 -6.16 18.72
C LEU A 101 21.51 -7.03 19.98
N ALA A 102 20.55 -7.00 20.90
CA ALA A 102 20.57 -7.87 22.09
C ALA A 102 20.50 -9.35 21.69
N LEU A 103 19.65 -9.70 20.72
CA LEU A 103 19.58 -11.05 20.16
C LEU A 103 20.89 -11.46 19.48
N ALA A 104 21.49 -10.57 18.68
CA ALA A 104 22.79 -10.79 18.05
C ALA A 104 23.89 -11.03 19.09
N ALA A 105 23.94 -10.21 20.15
CA ALA A 105 24.91 -10.34 21.24
C ALA A 105 24.72 -11.66 22.01
N LEU A 106 23.48 -12.04 22.32
CA LEU A 106 23.16 -13.29 23.02
C LEU A 106 23.57 -14.52 22.19
N MET A 107 23.20 -14.56 20.90
CA MET A 107 23.61 -15.64 20.00
C MET A 107 25.13 -15.67 19.78
N GLY A 108 25.77 -14.50 19.68
CA GLY A 108 27.22 -14.35 19.56
C GLY A 108 27.95 -14.89 20.79
N LEU A 109 27.48 -14.56 21.99
CA LEU A 109 28.00 -15.08 23.25
C LEU A 109 27.81 -16.61 23.33
N ALA A 110 26.63 -17.13 22.97
CA ALA A 110 26.37 -18.56 22.93
C ALA A 110 27.31 -19.28 21.94
N CYS A 111 27.57 -18.69 20.77
CA CYS A 111 28.54 -19.21 19.80
C CYS A 111 29.96 -19.21 20.39
N TYR A 112 30.39 -18.09 20.98
CA TYR A 112 31.70 -17.98 21.61
C TYR A 112 31.89 -19.04 22.69
N LEU A 113 30.97 -19.14 23.65
CA LEU A 113 31.03 -20.08 24.77
C LEU A 113 31.00 -21.54 24.30
N ALA A 114 30.19 -21.85 23.29
CA ALA A 114 30.08 -23.22 22.77
C ALA A 114 31.37 -23.74 22.13
N PHE A 115 32.18 -22.84 21.57
CA PHE A 115 33.34 -23.24 20.77
C PHE A 115 34.68 -22.79 21.37
N ARG A 116 34.73 -22.01 22.47
CA ARG A 116 35.97 -21.37 22.98
C ARG A 116 37.13 -22.29 23.32
N ARG A 117 36.87 -23.59 23.55
CA ARG A 117 37.86 -24.60 23.98
C ARG A 117 38.36 -25.52 22.86
N GLY A 118 38.06 -25.24 21.60
CA GLY A 118 38.48 -26.08 20.46
C GLY A 118 39.66 -25.50 19.69
N GLU A 119 40.73 -26.28 19.55
CA GLU A 119 41.91 -25.94 18.74
C GLU A 119 41.60 -25.99 17.22
N ASP A 120 40.61 -26.79 16.80
CA ASP A 120 40.24 -27.02 15.38
C ASP A 120 39.22 -26.02 14.80
N ARG A 121 39.39 -24.72 15.08
CA ARG A 121 38.57 -23.69 14.44
C ARG A 121 39.22 -23.20 13.16
N SER A 122 38.62 -23.53 12.02
CA SER A 122 38.95 -22.87 10.76
C SER A 122 38.51 -21.40 10.82
N ARG A 123 39.48 -20.48 10.97
CA ARG A 123 39.25 -19.03 10.93
C ARG A 123 38.57 -18.61 9.62
N GLY A 124 38.99 -19.23 8.50
CA GLY A 124 38.38 -19.01 7.19
C GLY A 124 36.90 -19.42 7.16
N GLY A 125 36.56 -20.59 7.71
CA GLY A 125 35.17 -21.05 7.79
C GLY A 125 34.27 -20.12 8.62
N LEU A 126 34.77 -19.64 9.77
CA LEU A 126 34.05 -18.66 10.59
C LEU A 126 33.85 -17.33 9.86
N ALA A 127 34.88 -16.84 9.16
CA ALA A 127 34.79 -15.60 8.39
C ALA A 127 33.76 -15.72 7.25
N ILE A 128 33.81 -16.80 6.46
CA ILE A 128 32.84 -17.06 5.38
C ILE A 128 31.41 -17.11 5.93
N GLY A 129 31.20 -17.86 7.01
CA GLY A 129 29.88 -17.99 7.64
C GLY A 129 29.34 -16.67 8.17
N ALA A 130 30.18 -15.89 8.86
CA ALA A 130 29.82 -14.56 9.34
C ALA A 130 29.53 -13.60 8.16
N SER A 131 30.35 -13.58 7.12
CA SER A 131 30.14 -12.77 5.92
C SER A 131 28.84 -13.11 5.20
N ALA A 132 28.54 -14.39 4.99
CA ALA A 132 27.28 -14.82 4.39
C ALA A 132 26.07 -14.37 5.23
N GLY A 133 26.18 -14.51 6.56
CA GLY A 133 25.20 -13.99 7.51
C GLY A 133 25.01 -12.47 7.38
N MET A 134 26.10 -11.70 7.41
CA MET A 134 26.05 -10.23 7.30
C MET A 134 25.42 -9.77 5.99
N ILE A 135 25.77 -10.38 4.85
CA ILE A 135 25.21 -10.03 3.54
C ILE A 135 23.70 -10.29 3.54
N LEU A 136 23.27 -11.47 3.97
CA LEU A 136 21.85 -11.83 4.03
C LEU A 136 21.08 -10.90 4.99
N GLY A 137 21.64 -10.67 6.18
CA GLY A 137 21.05 -9.82 7.20
C GLY A 137 20.91 -8.36 6.76
N ALA A 138 21.95 -7.81 6.11
CA ALA A 138 21.93 -6.44 5.60
C ALA A 138 20.99 -6.27 4.39
N ALA A 139 20.90 -7.28 3.53
CA ALA A 139 20.05 -7.23 2.34
C ALA A 139 18.55 -7.18 2.70
N LEU A 140 18.14 -7.74 3.85
CA LEU A 140 16.73 -7.78 4.23
C LEU A 140 16.14 -6.37 4.41
N PRO A 141 16.60 -5.50 5.35
CA PRO A 141 16.05 -4.15 5.49
C PRO A 141 16.14 -3.32 4.21
N LEU A 142 17.25 -3.45 3.46
CA LEU A 142 17.43 -2.75 2.19
C LEU A 142 16.40 -3.19 1.14
N GLY A 143 15.98 -4.45 1.14
CA GLY A 143 14.90 -4.94 0.29
C GLY A 143 13.50 -4.42 0.65
N PHE A 144 13.35 -3.79 1.82
CA PHE A 144 12.13 -3.08 2.22
C PHE A 144 12.15 -1.58 1.92
N LEU A 145 13.25 -1.04 1.37
CA LEU A 145 13.26 0.35 0.93
C LEU A 145 12.16 0.55 -0.12
N PRO A 146 11.28 1.54 0.06
CA PRO A 146 10.27 1.83 -0.94
C PRO A 146 10.96 2.36 -2.20
N PRO A 147 10.34 2.16 -3.39
CA PRO A 147 10.80 2.85 -4.58
C PRO A 147 10.69 4.37 -4.40
N ALA A 148 11.45 5.13 -5.19
CA ALA A 148 11.36 6.59 -5.16
C ALA A 148 9.94 7.07 -5.50
N ALA A 149 9.45 8.10 -4.81
CA ALA A 149 8.11 8.64 -5.03
C ALA A 149 7.87 9.04 -6.51
N ALA A 150 6.99 8.31 -7.18
CA ALA A 150 6.82 8.38 -8.63
C ALA A 150 5.43 8.89 -9.08
N THR A 151 4.55 9.26 -8.15
CA THR A 151 3.37 10.08 -8.46
C THR A 151 3.80 11.40 -9.12
N ARG A 152 2.92 11.97 -9.94
CA ARG A 152 3.21 13.18 -10.75
C ARG A 152 2.23 14.29 -10.40
N PRO A 153 2.53 15.15 -9.41
CA PRO A 153 1.65 16.28 -9.09
C PRO A 153 1.44 17.18 -10.32
N SER A 154 0.18 17.50 -10.66
CA SER A 154 -0.18 18.29 -11.86
C SER A 154 -0.91 19.61 -11.58
N GLY A 155 -1.07 19.99 -10.30
CA GLY A 155 -1.73 21.23 -9.91
C GLY A 155 -0.78 22.43 -9.79
N GLY A 156 -1.29 23.63 -10.05
CA GLY A 156 -0.69 24.86 -9.54
C GLY A 156 -0.97 25.02 -8.03
N ARG A 157 -0.06 25.67 -7.31
CA ARG A 157 -0.28 25.97 -5.87
C ARG A 157 -1.51 26.86 -5.73
N THR A 158 -2.48 26.44 -4.93
CA THR A 158 -3.68 27.24 -4.68
C THR A 158 -3.36 28.40 -3.76
N THR A 159 -3.71 29.61 -4.14
CA THR A 159 -3.67 30.77 -3.23
C THR A 159 -4.98 30.80 -2.43
N PRO A 160 -4.95 30.91 -1.08
CA PRO A 160 -6.17 30.95 -0.30
C PRO A 160 -6.90 32.28 -0.49
N ALA A 161 -8.10 32.24 -1.10
CA ALA A 161 -9.01 33.39 -1.15
C ALA A 161 -9.96 33.45 0.05
N VAL A 162 -10.28 32.28 0.65
CA VAL A 162 -11.29 32.16 1.72
C VAL A 162 -10.62 32.16 3.10
N ARG A 163 -11.17 32.94 4.03
CA ARG A 163 -10.75 33.01 5.44
C ARG A 163 -11.96 32.87 6.37
N GLY A 164 -11.80 32.10 7.44
CA GLY A 164 -12.85 31.87 8.44
C GLY A 164 -13.87 30.81 8.01
N ILE A 165 -14.68 30.36 8.96
CA ILE A 165 -15.75 29.38 8.74
C ILE A 165 -17.06 30.15 8.67
N ALA A 166 -17.58 30.39 7.46
CA ALA A 166 -18.91 30.94 7.29
C ALA A 166 -19.97 29.83 7.43
N PRO A 167 -21.14 30.11 8.03
CA PRO A 167 -22.27 29.19 7.98
C PRO A 167 -22.66 28.91 6.53
N PHE A 168 -22.89 27.64 6.19
CA PHE A 168 -23.49 27.25 4.92
C PHE A 168 -24.46 26.08 5.16
N PRO A 169 -25.53 25.96 4.35
CA PRO A 169 -26.65 25.05 4.64
C PRO A 169 -26.33 23.57 4.43
N GLY A 170 -25.13 23.21 3.97
CA GLY A 170 -24.76 21.84 3.59
C GLY A 170 -25.35 21.40 2.25
N THR A 171 -26.58 21.80 1.93
CA THR A 171 -27.25 21.48 0.66
C THR A 171 -26.82 22.40 -0.48
N LEU A 172 -26.58 21.79 -1.65
CA LEU A 172 -26.39 22.47 -2.93
C LEU A 172 -27.44 21.94 -3.89
N GLY A 173 -28.40 22.79 -4.25
CA GLY A 173 -29.57 22.40 -5.04
C GLY A 173 -30.41 21.29 -4.38
N ASP A 174 -31.06 20.47 -5.21
CA ASP A 174 -32.03 19.47 -4.74
C ASP A 174 -31.41 18.09 -4.49
N ARG A 175 -30.21 17.85 -5.01
CA ARG A 175 -29.62 16.49 -5.07
C ARG A 175 -28.28 16.35 -4.37
N THR A 176 -27.58 17.45 -4.07
CA THR A 176 -26.23 17.40 -3.49
C THR A 176 -26.25 17.89 -2.05
N PHE A 177 -25.64 17.10 -1.16
CA PHE A 177 -25.35 17.47 0.22
C PHE A 177 -23.85 17.38 0.44
N VAL A 178 -23.24 18.48 0.89
CA VAL A 178 -21.82 18.58 1.21
C VAL A 178 -21.61 18.47 2.72
N SER A 179 -20.79 17.50 3.12
CA SER A 179 -20.35 17.34 4.51
C SER A 179 -18.96 17.97 4.67
N PRO A 180 -18.86 19.14 5.33
CA PRO A 180 -17.58 19.83 5.48
C PRO A 180 -16.62 19.13 6.45
N GLY A 181 -17.13 18.29 7.36
CA GLY A 181 -16.31 17.64 8.39
C GLY A 181 -15.26 16.70 7.81
N ASP A 182 -15.66 15.92 6.81
CA ASP A 182 -14.80 15.00 6.07
C ASP A 182 -14.50 15.52 4.64
N GLY A 183 -15.20 16.54 4.16
CA GLY A 183 -15.02 17.05 2.81
C GLY A 183 -15.54 16.06 1.77
N SER A 184 -16.75 15.56 2.01
CA SER A 184 -17.47 14.67 1.10
C SER A 184 -18.70 15.35 0.51
N ALA A 185 -19.17 14.83 -0.62
CA ALA A 185 -20.45 15.19 -1.22
C ALA A 185 -21.31 13.94 -1.42
N THR A 186 -22.51 13.92 -0.85
CA THR A 186 -23.55 12.93 -1.12
C THR A 186 -24.44 13.44 -2.24
N ILE A 187 -24.58 12.66 -3.31
CA ILE A 187 -25.34 13.00 -4.51
C ILE A 187 -26.44 11.95 -4.73
N ARG A 188 -27.67 12.40 -4.97
CA ARG A 188 -28.81 11.53 -5.30
C ARG A 188 -29.09 11.54 -6.80
N ILE A 189 -29.07 10.37 -7.43
CA ILE A 189 -29.41 10.19 -8.85
C ILE A 189 -30.33 8.98 -8.97
N ALA A 190 -31.60 9.22 -9.32
CA ALA A 190 -32.64 8.20 -9.29
C ALA A 190 -32.68 7.50 -7.91
N LEU A 191 -32.48 6.18 -7.89
CA LEU A 191 -32.44 5.37 -6.65
C LEU A 191 -31.06 5.36 -5.98
N LEU A 192 -30.01 5.80 -6.68
CA LEU A 192 -28.65 5.74 -6.15
C LEU A 192 -28.36 6.92 -5.24
N ARG A 193 -27.74 6.61 -4.11
CA ARG A 193 -27.02 7.56 -3.26
C ARG A 193 -25.52 7.30 -3.43
N ILE A 194 -24.83 8.31 -3.97
CA ILE A 194 -23.40 8.27 -4.28
C ILE A 194 -22.69 9.26 -3.35
N THR A 195 -21.81 8.77 -2.48
CA THR A 195 -20.96 9.63 -1.63
C THR A 195 -19.57 9.68 -2.23
N VAL A 196 -19.04 10.89 -2.45
CA VAL A 196 -17.69 11.08 -3.01
C VAL A 196 -16.83 11.85 -2.01
N GLN A 197 -15.65 11.31 -1.71
CA GLN A 197 -14.59 11.93 -0.92
C GLN A 197 -13.37 12.20 -1.82
N PRO A 198 -13.29 13.37 -2.48
CA PRO A 198 -12.26 13.64 -3.49
C PRO A 198 -10.93 14.16 -2.92
N LEU A 199 -10.83 14.33 -1.60
CA LEU A 199 -9.64 14.87 -0.94
C LEU A 199 -8.56 13.80 -0.83
N LEU A 200 -7.34 14.12 -1.28
CA LEU A 200 -6.17 13.28 -1.06
C LEU A 200 -5.92 13.08 0.43
N ARG A 201 -5.91 11.83 0.89
CA ARG A 201 -5.68 11.42 2.28
C ARG A 201 -4.61 10.33 2.35
N PHE A 202 -3.91 10.28 3.46
CA PHE A 202 -2.88 9.27 3.73
C PHE A 202 -3.27 8.46 4.95
N LEU A 203 -3.19 7.15 4.82
CA LEU A 203 -3.53 6.20 5.87
C LEU A 203 -2.32 5.31 6.14
N ALA A 204 -1.98 5.16 7.41
CA ALA A 204 -0.77 4.48 7.87
C ALA A 204 0.51 5.04 7.23
N ARG A 205 1.04 6.10 7.82
CA ARG A 205 2.20 6.85 7.34
C ARG A 205 3.51 6.32 7.89
N SER A 206 4.59 6.67 7.20
CA SER A 206 5.96 6.44 7.65
C SER A 206 6.80 7.71 7.44
N PRO A 207 7.64 8.10 8.42
CA PRO A 207 8.48 9.29 8.29
C PRO A 207 9.62 9.10 7.27
N ASP A 208 10.09 7.88 7.08
CA ASP A 208 11.27 7.52 6.29
C ASP A 208 11.02 6.35 5.32
N GLY A 209 9.76 5.99 5.10
CA GLY A 209 9.39 4.91 4.18
C GLY A 209 9.52 3.51 4.78
N ALA A 210 9.87 3.37 6.06
CA ALA A 210 9.84 2.09 6.77
C ALA A 210 8.44 1.44 6.73
N PRO A 211 8.36 0.09 6.82
CA PRO A 211 7.09 -0.61 6.97
C PRO A 211 6.28 -0.05 8.15
N THR A 212 5.03 0.31 7.91
CA THR A 212 4.14 0.99 8.85
C THR A 212 3.80 0.18 10.09
N ALA A 213 3.95 -1.16 10.05
CA ALA A 213 3.86 -2.02 11.23
C ALA A 213 4.95 -1.72 12.27
N LEU A 214 6.09 -1.17 11.84
CA LEU A 214 7.23 -0.81 12.69
C LEU A 214 7.16 0.65 13.15
N VAL A 215 6.24 1.44 12.59
CA VAL A 215 6.08 2.85 12.91
C VAL A 215 5.14 2.99 14.12
N PRO A 216 5.49 3.76 15.15
CA PRO A 216 4.58 4.03 16.28
C PRO A 216 3.23 4.58 15.83
N ALA A 217 2.15 4.15 16.47
CA ALA A 217 0.78 4.50 16.08
C ALA A 217 0.56 6.02 15.94
N SER A 218 1.10 6.82 16.87
CA SER A 218 1.00 8.29 16.85
C SER A 218 1.61 8.95 15.62
N LEU A 219 2.67 8.37 15.04
CA LEU A 219 3.28 8.84 13.80
C LEU A 219 2.59 8.26 12.56
N ARG A 220 2.12 7.01 12.69
CA ARG A 220 1.45 6.27 11.62
C ARG A 220 0.09 6.87 11.28
N GLU A 221 -0.67 7.35 12.25
CA GLU A 221 -1.97 7.99 12.01
C GLU A 221 -1.79 9.38 11.40
N GLY A 222 -0.82 10.15 11.90
CA GLY A 222 -0.59 11.53 11.46
C GLY A 222 -1.78 12.46 11.76
N PRO A 223 -1.67 13.76 11.42
CA PRO A 223 -2.79 14.68 11.58
C PRO A 223 -3.87 14.42 10.51
N GLY A 224 -5.12 14.26 10.94
CA GLY A 224 -6.26 14.26 10.03
C GLY A 224 -6.52 15.63 9.39
N LEU A 225 -7.25 15.65 8.28
CA LEU A 225 -7.69 16.91 7.65
C LEU A 225 -8.66 17.64 8.57
N ARG A 226 -8.29 18.85 9.00
CA ARG A 226 -9.15 19.73 9.79
C ARG A 226 -9.66 20.88 8.92
N LEU A 227 -10.98 21.09 8.90
CA LEU A 227 -11.58 22.27 8.27
C LEU A 227 -11.07 23.56 8.94
N VAL A 228 -10.52 24.48 8.15
CA VAL A 228 -9.99 25.77 8.62
C VAL A 228 -10.69 26.97 7.99
N ALA A 229 -11.36 26.79 6.85
CA ALA A 229 -12.20 27.82 6.27
C ALA A 229 -13.32 27.21 5.42
N ALA A 230 -14.44 27.91 5.32
CA ALA A 230 -15.59 27.55 4.51
C ALA A 230 -16.29 28.81 4.02
N ALA A 231 -16.67 28.85 2.75
CA ALA A 231 -17.49 29.93 2.20
C ALA A 231 -18.46 29.41 1.14
N THR A 232 -19.68 29.93 1.15
CA THR A 232 -20.62 29.80 0.04
C THR A 232 -20.14 30.67 -1.12
N VAL A 233 -20.17 30.13 -2.32
CA VAL A 233 -19.98 30.86 -3.58
C VAL A 233 -21.27 30.81 -4.40
N ALA A 234 -21.35 31.54 -5.51
CA ALA A 234 -22.58 31.70 -6.29
C ALA A 234 -23.37 30.40 -6.54
N ASN A 235 -22.69 29.30 -6.91
CA ASN A 235 -23.31 28.01 -7.23
C ASN A 235 -22.71 26.83 -6.45
N GLY A 236 -22.15 27.08 -5.27
CA GLY A 236 -21.30 26.07 -4.63
C GLY A 236 -20.76 26.45 -3.27
N VAL A 237 -19.80 25.65 -2.82
CA VAL A 237 -19.07 25.85 -1.57
C VAL A 237 -17.57 25.64 -1.78
N ASP A 238 -16.78 26.52 -1.17
CA ASP A 238 -15.32 26.42 -1.11
C ASP A 238 -14.92 26.07 0.33
N LEU A 239 -14.27 24.92 0.51
CA LEU A 239 -13.83 24.36 1.77
C LEU A 239 -12.31 24.27 1.80
N ARG A 240 -11.71 24.64 2.93
CA ARG A 240 -10.26 24.61 3.14
C ARG A 240 -9.92 23.74 4.34
N TYR A 241 -8.91 22.92 4.16
CA TYR A 241 -8.44 21.95 5.14
C TYR A 241 -6.96 22.11 5.41
N ARG A 242 -6.55 21.74 6.62
CA ARG A 242 -5.16 21.68 7.04
C ARG A 242 -4.88 20.37 7.77
N ALA A 243 -3.80 19.72 7.37
CA ALA A 243 -3.12 18.65 8.09
C ALA A 243 -1.64 19.09 8.24
N ASP A 244 -0.70 18.21 7.94
CA ASP A 244 0.69 18.55 7.63
C ASP A 244 0.90 19.09 6.20
N TYR A 245 -0.19 19.12 5.42
CA TYR A 245 -0.29 19.76 4.12
C TYR A 245 -1.57 20.61 4.05
N GLU A 246 -1.65 21.45 3.03
CA GLU A 246 -2.85 22.25 2.74
C GLU A 246 -3.72 21.52 1.73
N ALA A 247 -5.03 21.51 1.97
CA ALA A 247 -5.99 20.97 1.01
C ALA A 247 -7.20 21.88 0.85
N ALA A 248 -7.88 21.77 -0.28
CA ALA A 248 -9.08 22.51 -0.59
C ALA A 248 -10.05 21.62 -1.35
N LEU A 249 -11.34 21.88 -1.19
CA LEU A 249 -12.42 21.26 -1.93
C LEU A 249 -13.40 22.34 -2.36
N PHE A 250 -13.60 22.46 -3.66
CA PHE A 250 -14.67 23.23 -4.25
C PHE A 250 -15.76 22.29 -4.75
N VAL A 251 -17.02 22.54 -4.39
CA VAL A 251 -18.18 21.75 -4.88
C VAL A 251 -19.18 22.70 -5.50
N GLU A 252 -19.62 22.41 -6.71
CA GLU A 252 -20.68 23.15 -7.39
C GLU A 252 -21.67 22.21 -8.10
N GLU A 253 -22.90 22.70 -8.30
CA GLU A 253 -23.84 22.08 -9.25
C GLU A 253 -23.87 22.89 -10.55
N ALA A 254 -23.56 22.24 -11.67
CA ALA A 254 -23.52 22.89 -12.97
C ALA A 254 -23.97 21.93 -14.08
N GLY A 255 -24.98 22.35 -14.85
CA GLY A 255 -25.45 21.59 -16.02
C GLY A 255 -25.99 20.20 -15.70
N GLY A 256 -26.66 20.03 -14.56
CA GLY A 256 -27.18 18.72 -14.11
C GLY A 256 -26.10 17.77 -13.59
N ALA A 257 -24.86 18.22 -13.44
CA ALA A 257 -23.77 17.48 -12.84
C ALA A 257 -23.34 18.11 -11.51
N THR A 258 -22.87 17.28 -10.59
CA THR A 258 -22.16 17.73 -9.39
C THR A 258 -20.68 17.70 -9.70
N ARG A 259 -20.01 18.84 -9.62
CA ARG A 259 -18.58 18.98 -9.88
C ARG A 259 -17.86 19.22 -8.57
N MET A 260 -16.79 18.49 -8.38
CA MET A 260 -15.90 18.62 -7.23
C MET A 260 -14.50 18.86 -7.74
N GLU A 261 -13.84 19.88 -7.23
CA GLU A 261 -12.42 20.11 -7.46
C GLU A 261 -11.70 20.11 -6.12
N ALA A 262 -11.00 19.01 -5.85
CA ALA A 262 -10.10 18.92 -4.72
C ALA A 262 -8.67 19.29 -5.13
N ARG A 263 -7.93 19.90 -4.20
CA ARG A 263 -6.50 20.19 -4.35
C ARG A 263 -5.77 19.86 -3.06
N ALA A 264 -4.56 19.36 -3.16
CA ALA A 264 -3.66 19.16 -2.02
C ALA A 264 -2.24 19.62 -2.38
N PHE A 265 -1.57 20.36 -1.50
CA PHE A 265 -0.17 20.77 -1.69
C PHE A 265 0.73 20.11 -0.66
N LEU A 266 1.53 19.13 -1.11
CA LEU A 266 2.47 18.41 -0.26
C LEU A 266 3.83 19.13 -0.27
N PRO A 267 4.27 19.71 0.86
CA PRO A 267 5.55 20.44 0.91
C PRO A 267 6.78 19.52 0.81
N SER A 268 6.60 18.24 1.14
CA SER A 268 7.60 17.19 1.06
C SER A 268 6.93 15.88 0.64
N PRO A 269 7.70 14.85 0.23
CA PRO A 269 7.13 13.54 -0.03
C PRO A 269 6.45 12.96 1.22
N ILE A 270 5.32 12.30 1.02
CA ILE A 270 4.63 11.56 2.09
C ILE A 270 4.67 10.08 1.76
N TRP A 271 5.21 9.30 2.69
CA TRP A 271 5.23 7.84 2.60
C TRP A 271 4.05 7.27 3.37
N SER A 272 3.24 6.44 2.72
CA SER A 272 2.13 5.75 3.37
C SER A 272 1.90 4.36 2.79
N HIS A 273 1.28 3.49 3.60
CA HIS A 273 0.82 2.19 3.17
C HIS A 273 -0.40 2.33 2.25
N LEU A 274 -1.33 3.20 2.64
CA LEU A 274 -2.58 3.46 1.92
C LEU A 274 -2.76 4.96 1.65
N ASN A 275 -3.51 5.28 0.61
CA ASN A 275 -4.00 6.63 0.34
C ASN A 275 -5.40 6.55 -0.29
N GLY A 276 -6.21 7.58 -0.05
CA GLY A 276 -7.43 7.82 -0.80
C GLY A 276 -7.23 9.06 -1.65
N PHE A 277 -7.11 8.91 -2.97
CA PHE A 277 -7.17 10.05 -3.90
C PHE A 277 -8.62 10.44 -4.16
N CYS A 278 -9.49 9.44 -4.26
CA CYS A 278 -10.93 9.59 -4.28
C CYS A 278 -11.56 8.32 -3.72
N ASP A 279 -12.48 8.45 -2.77
CA ASP A 279 -13.30 7.32 -2.33
C ASP A 279 -14.74 7.57 -2.81
N VAL A 280 -15.38 6.53 -3.35
CA VAL A 280 -16.78 6.60 -3.82
C VAL A 280 -17.58 5.46 -3.22
N ASP A 281 -18.58 5.80 -2.40
CA ASP A 281 -19.55 4.84 -1.89
C ASP A 281 -20.85 4.94 -2.67
N VAL A 282 -21.40 3.79 -3.08
CA VAL A 282 -22.66 3.70 -3.83
C VAL A 282 -23.64 2.83 -3.07
N SER A 283 -24.88 3.31 -2.91
CA SER A 283 -25.95 2.56 -2.25
C SER A 283 -27.28 2.79 -2.95
N GLY A 284 -28.27 1.94 -2.67
CA GLY A 284 -29.60 1.99 -3.28
C GLY A 284 -29.74 1.22 -4.60
N HIS A 285 -28.68 0.57 -5.07
CA HIS A 285 -28.75 -0.38 -6.19
C HIS A 285 -29.30 -1.73 -5.73
N ARG A 286 -29.84 -2.51 -6.67
CA ARG A 286 -30.17 -3.93 -6.48
C ARG A 286 -28.99 -4.83 -6.80
N ARG A 287 -28.24 -4.48 -7.84
CA ARG A 287 -27.02 -5.18 -8.24
C ARG A 287 -26.12 -4.25 -9.06
N LEU A 288 -24.96 -3.88 -8.51
CA LEU A 288 -24.09 -2.89 -9.12
C LEU A 288 -23.12 -3.53 -10.14
N PHE A 289 -23.04 -2.92 -11.32
CA PHE A 289 -21.99 -3.17 -12.31
C PHE A 289 -21.27 -1.87 -12.67
N LEU A 290 -19.99 -1.99 -13.00
CA LEU A 290 -19.13 -0.89 -13.45
C LEU A 290 -18.73 -1.12 -14.91
N ALA A 291 -18.72 -0.06 -15.72
CA ALA A 291 -17.97 -0.06 -16.99
C ALA A 291 -16.99 1.10 -17.00
N PHE A 292 -15.77 0.86 -17.46
CA PHE A 292 -14.72 1.88 -17.50
C PHE A 292 -14.55 2.39 -18.94
N SER A 293 -14.33 3.69 -19.12
CA SER A 293 -14.18 4.29 -20.45
C SER A 293 -13.12 3.64 -21.36
N PRO A 294 -11.99 3.08 -20.86
CA PRO A 294 -11.05 2.36 -21.71
C PRO A 294 -11.58 1.04 -22.29
N CYS A 295 -12.59 0.43 -21.65
CA CYS A 295 -13.17 -0.86 -22.02
C CYS A 295 -14.69 -0.85 -21.80
N PRO A 296 -15.44 -0.01 -22.53
CA PRO A 296 -16.84 0.30 -22.21
C PRO A 296 -17.80 -0.88 -22.47
N ASP A 297 -17.41 -1.84 -23.31
CA ASP A 297 -18.24 -2.98 -23.69
C ASP A 297 -18.28 -4.08 -22.62
N VAL A 298 -17.45 -3.98 -21.57
CA VAL A 298 -17.38 -4.98 -20.50
C VAL A 298 -17.96 -4.41 -19.22
N ARG A 299 -19.06 -5.02 -18.75
CA ARG A 299 -19.67 -4.74 -17.45
C ARG A 299 -19.06 -5.63 -16.38
N ILE A 300 -18.45 -5.01 -15.37
CA ILE A 300 -17.79 -5.68 -14.26
C ILE A 300 -18.72 -5.64 -13.06
N GLU A 301 -19.23 -6.80 -12.66
CA GLU A 301 -20.04 -6.91 -11.44
C GLU A 301 -19.19 -6.55 -10.21
N VAL A 302 -19.73 -5.71 -9.33
CA VAL A 302 -19.15 -5.45 -8.01
C VAL A 302 -19.56 -6.57 -7.07
N ARG A 303 -18.57 -7.24 -6.47
CA ARG A 303 -18.78 -8.41 -5.62
C ARG A 303 -18.17 -8.18 -4.23
N PRO A 304 -18.61 -8.92 -3.22
CA PRO A 304 -17.91 -8.93 -1.94
C PRO A 304 -16.55 -9.61 -2.11
N MET A 305 -15.59 -9.24 -1.27
CA MET A 305 -14.27 -9.87 -1.20
C MET A 305 -13.95 -10.25 0.24
N ASP A 306 -13.06 -11.22 0.44
CA ASP A 306 -12.63 -11.64 1.78
C ASP A 306 -11.15 -11.35 1.99
N TYR A 307 -10.82 -10.43 2.88
CA TYR A 307 -9.43 -10.11 3.19
C TYR A 307 -8.92 -10.93 4.40
N PRO A 308 -7.70 -11.48 4.36
CA PRO A 308 -6.77 -11.50 3.23
C PRO A 308 -6.91 -12.77 2.36
N PHE A 309 -7.85 -13.66 2.68
CA PHE A 309 -8.11 -14.92 1.97
C PHE A 309 -9.60 -15.17 1.77
N GLY A 310 -9.97 -15.76 0.64
CA GLY A 310 -11.36 -16.13 0.31
C GLY A 310 -11.77 -15.56 -1.02
N ARG A 311 -12.96 -14.95 -1.10
CA ARG A 311 -13.52 -14.39 -2.33
C ARG A 311 -12.56 -13.38 -2.98
N PRO A 312 -12.37 -13.46 -4.31
CA PRO A 312 -11.32 -12.75 -5.01
C PRO A 312 -11.52 -11.23 -5.03
N LEU A 313 -10.42 -10.49 -4.83
CA LEU A 313 -10.38 -9.05 -5.03
C LEU A 313 -10.48 -8.74 -6.53
N ARG A 314 -11.31 -7.75 -6.87
CA ARG A 314 -11.32 -7.12 -8.19
C ARG A 314 -10.83 -5.69 -8.07
N PHE A 315 -9.98 -5.30 -9.01
CA PHE A 315 -9.46 -3.94 -9.05
C PHE A 315 -9.05 -3.59 -10.48
N ALA A 316 -8.88 -2.30 -10.71
CA ALA A 316 -8.37 -1.78 -11.96
C ALA A 316 -7.09 -0.97 -11.73
N PHE A 317 -6.25 -0.86 -12.75
CA PHE A 317 -5.03 -0.05 -12.70
C PHE A 317 -4.58 0.41 -14.09
N LEU A 318 -3.75 1.45 -14.11
CA LEU A 318 -3.04 1.92 -15.30
C LEU A 318 -1.59 1.44 -15.25
N ASP A 319 -1.17 0.63 -16.22
CA ASP A 319 0.22 0.16 -16.30
C ASP A 319 1.14 1.18 -16.98
N ALA A 320 2.46 0.93 -16.90
CA ALA A 320 3.47 1.80 -17.48
C ALA A 320 3.41 1.89 -19.02
N SER A 321 2.70 0.99 -19.69
CA SER A 321 2.50 1.01 -21.14
C SER A 321 1.33 1.89 -21.59
N GLY A 322 0.60 2.49 -20.63
CA GLY A 322 -0.61 3.28 -20.94
C GLY A 322 -1.83 2.41 -21.20
N ARG A 323 -1.82 1.15 -20.71
CA ARG A 323 -2.97 0.26 -20.78
C ARG A 323 -3.67 0.22 -19.43
N PHE A 324 -4.94 0.55 -19.44
CA PHE A 324 -5.84 0.34 -18.31
C PHE A 324 -6.30 -1.11 -18.30
N ARG A 325 -6.29 -1.74 -17.14
CA ARG A 325 -6.69 -3.13 -16.96
C ARG A 325 -7.61 -3.25 -15.78
N VAL A 326 -8.66 -4.05 -15.93
CA VAL A 326 -9.47 -4.56 -14.82
C VAL A 326 -9.11 -6.02 -14.65
N VAL A 327 -8.75 -6.41 -13.43
CA VAL A 327 -8.27 -7.75 -13.13
C VAL A 327 -8.97 -8.34 -11.90
N GLU A 328 -8.90 -9.66 -11.79
CA GLU A 328 -9.37 -10.44 -10.66
C GLU A 328 -8.19 -11.22 -10.07
N ALA A 329 -8.01 -11.10 -8.76
CA ALA A 329 -7.06 -11.89 -7.98
C ALA A 329 -7.51 -13.35 -7.86
N THR A 330 -6.59 -14.27 -7.54
CA THR A 330 -6.96 -15.67 -7.22
C THR A 330 -7.65 -15.85 -5.87
N SER A 331 -7.53 -14.85 -4.98
CA SER A 331 -8.06 -14.82 -3.61
C SER A 331 -8.36 -13.37 -3.25
N GLY A 332 -8.95 -13.07 -2.09
CA GLY A 332 -9.25 -11.69 -1.68
C GLY A 332 -8.04 -10.77 -1.49
N GLU A 333 -6.84 -11.25 -1.82
CA GLU A 333 -5.64 -10.47 -1.99
C GLU A 333 -4.64 -11.26 -2.86
N LYS A 334 -3.75 -10.55 -3.58
CA LYS A 334 -2.63 -11.06 -4.40
C LYS A 334 -2.98 -11.65 -5.76
N GLY A 335 -1.95 -11.76 -6.61
CA GLY A 335 -2.02 -12.51 -7.85
C GLY A 335 -1.65 -14.00 -7.72
N PRO A 336 -1.65 -14.76 -8.83
CA PRO A 336 -1.75 -14.27 -10.21
C PRO A 336 -3.06 -13.54 -10.52
N PHE A 337 -3.00 -12.55 -11.40
CA PHE A 337 -4.17 -11.75 -11.77
C PHE A 337 -4.73 -12.23 -13.11
N ARG A 338 -6.04 -12.49 -13.15
CA ARG A 338 -6.79 -12.79 -14.38
C ARG A 338 -7.35 -11.49 -14.94
N GLU A 339 -7.00 -11.16 -16.18
CA GLU A 339 -7.56 -10.00 -16.86
C GLU A 339 -9.05 -10.22 -17.16
N LEU A 340 -9.89 -9.26 -16.76
CA LEU A 340 -11.33 -9.23 -17.05
C LEU A 340 -11.63 -8.31 -18.24
N ALA A 341 -10.95 -7.18 -18.31
CA ALA A 341 -11.08 -6.19 -19.37
C ALA A 341 -9.81 -5.35 -19.47
N SER A 342 -9.55 -4.79 -20.64
CA SER A 342 -8.48 -3.81 -20.80
C SER A 342 -8.69 -2.91 -22.00
N GLY A 343 -8.03 -1.76 -21.99
CA GLY A 343 -8.02 -0.84 -23.11
C GLY A 343 -7.04 0.31 -22.90
N PRO A 344 -6.85 1.16 -23.92
CA PRO A 344 -5.91 2.27 -23.84
C PRO A 344 -6.45 3.39 -22.92
N LEU A 345 -5.59 3.94 -22.08
CA LEU A 345 -5.85 5.17 -21.33
C LEU A 345 -4.56 5.96 -21.27
N ARG A 346 -4.47 7.06 -22.02
CA ARG A 346 -3.25 7.87 -22.00
C ARG A 346 -3.19 8.66 -20.70
N ARG A 347 -1.97 8.98 -20.29
CA ARG A 347 -1.74 9.89 -19.18
C ARG A 347 -2.37 11.25 -19.49
N GLY A 348 -3.24 11.74 -18.61
CA GLY A 348 -3.99 12.98 -18.79
C GLY A 348 -5.37 12.79 -19.43
N ASP A 349 -5.69 11.61 -19.95
CA ASP A 349 -7.05 11.32 -20.41
C ASP A 349 -7.96 11.13 -19.19
N PRO A 350 -9.21 11.64 -19.23
CA PRO A 350 -10.17 11.44 -18.15
C PRO A 350 -10.59 9.96 -18.09
N LEU A 351 -10.72 9.44 -16.87
CA LEU A 351 -11.29 8.12 -16.62
C LEU A 351 -12.76 8.27 -16.24
N ALA A 352 -13.67 7.71 -17.05
CA ALA A 352 -15.09 7.63 -16.70
C ALA A 352 -15.44 6.22 -16.21
N ILE A 353 -16.30 6.17 -15.20
CA ILE A 353 -16.83 4.96 -14.57
C ILE A 353 -18.36 5.06 -14.65
N ASP A 354 -18.96 4.25 -15.51
CA ASP A 354 -20.40 4.13 -15.64
C ASP A 354 -20.93 3.16 -14.57
N LEU A 355 -21.92 3.62 -13.80
CA LEU A 355 -22.59 2.86 -12.76
C LEU A 355 -23.90 2.31 -13.31
N PHE A 356 -24.03 0.99 -13.32
CA PHE A 356 -25.24 0.28 -13.74
C PHE A 356 -25.92 -0.35 -12.53
N ASP A 357 -27.24 -0.19 -12.44
CA ASP A 357 -28.07 -1.01 -11.58
C ASP A 357 -28.75 -2.06 -12.46
N GLU A 358 -28.41 -3.33 -12.25
CA GLU A 358 -28.72 -4.42 -13.17
C GLU A 358 -28.21 -4.10 -14.59
N ASP A 359 -29.09 -4.01 -15.58
CA ASP A 359 -28.73 -3.72 -16.97
C ASP A 359 -28.83 -2.23 -17.35
N ARG A 360 -29.25 -1.37 -16.42
CA ARG A 360 -29.54 0.04 -16.69
C ARG A 360 -28.41 0.93 -16.21
N ALA A 361 -27.84 1.73 -17.11
CA ALA A 361 -26.94 2.82 -16.73
C ALA A 361 -27.71 3.88 -15.92
N VAL A 362 -27.22 4.25 -14.75
CA VAL A 362 -27.89 5.20 -13.84
C VAL A 362 -27.09 6.47 -13.66
N ALA A 363 -25.78 6.36 -13.45
CA ALA A 363 -24.89 7.49 -13.19
C ALA A 363 -23.51 7.26 -13.81
N ARG A 364 -22.76 8.34 -14.00
CA ARG A 364 -21.39 8.34 -14.46
C ARG A 364 -20.53 9.16 -13.52
N VAL A 365 -19.40 8.59 -13.09
CA VAL A 365 -18.35 9.28 -12.32
C VAL A 365 -17.16 9.51 -13.24
N VAL A 366 -16.69 10.74 -13.39
CA VAL A 366 -15.52 11.08 -14.21
C VAL A 366 -14.40 11.63 -13.34
N LEU A 367 -13.21 11.05 -13.47
CA LEU A 367 -11.97 11.47 -12.82
C LEU A 367 -11.07 12.12 -13.88
N ASP A 368 -11.06 13.44 -13.94
CA ASP A 368 -10.35 14.14 -15.03
C ASP A 368 -8.82 14.12 -14.86
N ASP A 369 -8.32 13.98 -13.62
CA ASP A 369 -6.89 14.17 -13.30
C ASP A 369 -6.18 12.89 -12.78
N TRP A 370 -6.88 11.75 -12.65
CA TRP A 370 -6.29 10.53 -12.05
C TRP A 370 -5.14 9.98 -12.89
N SER A 371 -5.37 9.72 -14.18
CA SER A 371 -4.39 9.08 -15.08
C SER A 371 -3.10 9.91 -15.22
N GLU A 372 -3.17 11.22 -15.03
CA GLU A 372 -2.04 12.14 -15.09
C GLU A 372 -1.05 11.91 -13.94
N GLN A 373 -1.57 11.65 -12.75
CA GLN A 373 -0.82 11.77 -11.49
C GLN A 373 -0.41 10.43 -10.86
N VAL A 374 -0.98 9.31 -11.34
CA VAL A 374 -0.71 7.96 -10.82
C VAL A 374 0.75 7.53 -10.93
N ASP A 375 1.17 6.72 -9.95
CA ASP A 375 2.39 5.94 -9.98
C ASP A 375 2.18 4.62 -10.72
N VAL A 376 2.92 4.42 -11.80
CA VAL A 376 2.86 3.23 -12.66
C VAL A 376 4.04 2.28 -12.42
N GLN A 377 4.87 2.53 -11.40
CA GLN A 377 5.92 1.60 -10.99
C GLN A 377 5.32 0.32 -10.41
N PRO A 378 6.00 -0.83 -10.52
CA PRO A 378 5.56 -2.07 -9.90
C PRO A 378 5.33 -1.89 -8.40
N SER A 379 4.19 -2.37 -7.90
CA SER A 379 3.90 -2.34 -6.46
C SER A 379 4.86 -3.29 -5.72
N PRO A 380 5.43 -2.87 -4.57
CA PRO A 380 6.30 -3.72 -3.77
C PRO A 380 5.56 -4.84 -3.03
N THR A 381 4.22 -4.83 -3.01
CA THR A 381 3.40 -5.79 -2.27
C THR A 381 2.51 -6.66 -3.16
N ALA A 382 2.12 -6.18 -4.35
CA ALA A 382 1.17 -6.92 -5.20
C ALA A 382 1.84 -8.02 -6.03
N GLY A 383 3.04 -7.73 -6.55
CA GLY A 383 3.72 -8.60 -7.52
C GLY A 383 2.95 -8.74 -8.83
N TRP A 384 3.33 -9.71 -9.66
CA TRP A 384 2.63 -10.10 -10.90
C TRP A 384 2.38 -8.95 -11.89
N GLY A 385 3.24 -7.92 -11.87
CA GLY A 385 3.16 -6.77 -12.76
C GLY A 385 2.12 -5.71 -12.38
N ALA A 386 1.40 -5.86 -11.27
CA ALA A 386 0.49 -4.83 -10.80
C ALA A 386 1.29 -3.58 -10.32
N PRO A 387 0.90 -2.37 -10.74
CA PRO A 387 1.57 -1.15 -10.35
C PRO A 387 1.12 -0.69 -8.96
N ALA A 388 1.71 0.42 -8.50
CA ALA A 388 1.36 1.13 -7.27
C ALA A 388 -0.04 1.77 -7.29
N ASN A 389 -0.56 2.15 -8.45
CA ASN A 389 -1.92 2.70 -8.55
C ASN A 389 -2.98 1.60 -8.64
N ALA A 390 -4.13 1.85 -8.03
CA ALA A 390 -5.27 0.94 -8.09
C ALA A 390 -6.60 1.65 -7.89
N ILE A 391 -7.65 1.08 -8.48
CA ILE A 391 -9.07 1.32 -8.19
C ILE A 391 -9.64 0.00 -7.69
N GLU A 392 -9.74 -0.14 -6.38
CA GLU A 392 -10.33 -1.33 -5.76
C GLU A 392 -11.82 -1.13 -5.58
N PHE A 393 -12.61 -2.17 -5.80
CA PHE A 393 -14.06 -2.06 -5.64
C PHE A 393 -14.68 -3.35 -5.11
N SER A 394 -15.54 -3.21 -4.11
CA SER A 394 -16.22 -4.34 -3.48
C SER A 394 -17.54 -3.93 -2.82
N LEU A 395 -18.39 -4.91 -2.57
CA LEU A 395 -19.54 -4.77 -1.70
C LEU A 395 -19.13 -4.81 -0.22
N SER A 396 -19.84 -4.08 0.63
CA SER A 396 -19.65 -4.05 2.08
C SER A 396 -20.24 -5.28 2.78
N GLY A 397 -21.19 -5.97 2.15
CA GLY A 397 -21.79 -7.20 2.64
C GLY A 397 -22.05 -8.21 1.53
N ASP A 398 -22.59 -9.37 1.90
CA ASP A 398 -22.80 -10.49 0.97
C ASP A 398 -24.01 -10.28 0.04
N GLU A 399 -24.93 -9.40 0.42
CA GLU A 399 -26.13 -9.12 -0.37
C GLU A 399 -25.79 -8.26 -1.60
N PRO A 400 -26.33 -8.58 -2.79
CA PRO A 400 -26.12 -7.78 -4.01
C PRO A 400 -26.52 -6.31 -3.92
N ALA A 401 -27.42 -5.98 -2.99
CA ALA A 401 -27.92 -4.64 -2.71
C ALA A 401 -27.17 -3.91 -1.58
N SER A 402 -26.19 -4.55 -0.94
CA SER A 402 -25.34 -3.91 0.06
C SER A 402 -24.52 -2.78 -0.56
N SER A 403 -24.09 -1.81 0.25
CA SER A 403 -23.34 -0.67 -0.29
C SER A 403 -22.04 -1.13 -0.95
N ALA A 404 -21.69 -0.51 -2.06
CA ALA A 404 -20.40 -0.69 -2.70
C ALA A 404 -19.44 0.44 -2.33
N SER A 405 -18.15 0.14 -2.26
CA SER A 405 -17.08 1.13 -2.10
C SER A 405 -16.10 0.99 -3.26
N LEU A 406 -15.67 2.11 -3.83
CA LEU A 406 -14.59 2.22 -4.80
C LEU A 406 -13.47 3.06 -4.18
N TYR A 407 -12.31 2.47 -3.96
CA TYR A 407 -11.12 3.12 -3.41
C TYR A 407 -10.15 3.43 -4.54
N ILE A 408 -10.02 4.71 -4.90
CA ILE A 408 -9.16 5.17 -6.00
C ILE A 408 -7.89 5.75 -5.39
N SER A 409 -6.75 5.18 -5.76
CA SER A 409 -5.43 5.54 -5.22
C SER A 409 -4.46 6.00 -6.32
N LEU A 410 -3.52 6.88 -5.95
CA LEU A 410 -2.41 7.25 -6.84
C LEU A 410 -1.18 6.36 -6.66
N ALA A 411 -0.88 5.98 -5.41
CA ALA A 411 0.20 5.07 -5.04
C ALA A 411 -0.08 4.37 -3.70
N SER A 412 -0.65 3.16 -3.74
CA SER A 412 -1.07 2.37 -2.58
C SER A 412 -0.50 0.96 -2.64
N THR A 413 -0.33 0.35 -1.47
CA THR A 413 0.08 -1.04 -1.36
C THR A 413 -1.10 -1.99 -1.05
N SER A 414 -2.33 -1.48 -1.03
CA SER A 414 -3.59 -2.20 -0.68
C SER A 414 -3.85 -3.49 -1.46
N VAL A 415 -3.56 -3.51 -2.75
CA VAL A 415 -3.79 -4.70 -3.61
C VAL A 415 -2.96 -5.91 -3.16
N GLY A 416 -1.85 -5.68 -2.44
CA GLY A 416 -0.91 -6.71 -2.03
C GLY A 416 -0.70 -6.76 -0.53
N ARG A 417 -0.05 -7.83 -0.08
CA ARG A 417 0.24 -8.00 1.35
C ARG A 417 1.33 -7.11 1.81
N GLY A 418 1.02 -6.34 2.83
CA GLY A 418 2.02 -5.99 3.80
C GLY A 418 1.72 -4.71 4.51
N TRP A 419 2.81 -4.09 4.89
CA TRP A 419 2.85 -2.88 5.68
C TRP A 419 3.79 -1.88 5.01
N ASP A 420 4.20 -2.17 3.78
CA ASP A 420 5.15 -1.39 3.02
C ASP A 420 4.58 -0.03 2.68
N CYS A 421 5.47 0.91 2.40
CA CYS A 421 5.09 2.25 2.00
C CYS A 421 5.30 2.47 0.51
N LEU A 422 4.50 3.37 -0.04
CA LEU A 422 4.77 4.05 -1.30
C LEU A 422 4.81 5.55 -1.07
N GLY A 423 5.59 6.25 -1.90
CA GLY A 423 5.83 7.67 -1.76
C GLY A 423 4.96 8.49 -2.70
N HIS A 424 4.23 9.45 -2.15
CA HIS A 424 3.68 10.55 -2.93
C HIS A 424 4.72 11.65 -3.02
N ARG A 425 5.06 12.07 -4.24
CA ARG A 425 6.03 13.15 -4.49
C ARG A 425 5.52 14.48 -3.93
N ALA A 426 6.44 15.34 -3.47
CA ALA A 426 6.12 16.72 -3.13
C ALA A 426 5.54 17.48 -4.34
N GLY A 427 4.58 18.37 -4.10
CA GLY A 427 3.94 19.16 -5.13
C GLY A 427 2.43 19.26 -4.95
N SER A 428 1.77 19.86 -5.94
CA SER A 428 0.34 20.09 -5.93
C SER A 428 -0.41 19.01 -6.71
N TYR A 429 -1.34 18.36 -6.04
CA TYR A 429 -2.26 17.39 -6.60
C TYR A 429 -3.60 18.07 -6.85
N ARG A 430 -4.25 17.69 -7.95
CA ARG A 430 -5.58 18.19 -8.32
C ARG A 430 -6.48 17.00 -8.59
N ASN A 431 -7.71 17.02 -8.11
CA ASN A 431 -8.68 15.97 -8.38
C ASN A 431 -10.02 16.61 -8.75
N ARG A 432 -10.27 16.72 -10.05
CA ARG A 432 -11.59 17.07 -10.58
C ARG A 432 -12.41 15.82 -10.79
N VAL A 433 -13.51 15.76 -10.05
CA VAL A 433 -14.49 14.69 -10.10
C VAL A 433 -15.83 15.25 -10.56
N ARG A 434 -16.46 14.57 -11.51
CA ARG A 434 -17.82 14.91 -11.97
C ARG A 434 -18.74 13.72 -11.76
N VAL A 435 -19.92 13.97 -11.23
CA VAL A 435 -20.97 12.95 -11.07
C VAL A 435 -22.23 13.44 -11.80
N GLU A 436 -22.64 12.68 -12.81
CA GLU A 436 -23.75 13.05 -13.70
C GLU A 436 -24.72 11.88 -13.91
N PRO A 437 -26.02 12.14 -14.19
CA PRO A 437 -26.95 11.10 -14.59
C PRO A 437 -26.51 10.44 -15.90
N ALA A 438 -26.76 9.14 -16.03
CA ALA A 438 -26.48 8.45 -17.28
C ALA A 438 -27.24 9.10 -18.45
N GLY A 439 -26.53 9.34 -19.56
CA GLY A 439 -27.10 9.95 -20.77
C GLY A 439 -27.11 11.47 -20.80
N ALA A 440 -26.62 12.17 -19.77
CA ALA A 440 -26.55 13.64 -19.76
C ALA A 440 -25.53 14.24 -20.75
N SER A 441 -24.64 13.41 -21.31
CA SER A 441 -23.50 13.82 -22.16
C SER A 441 -23.67 13.46 -23.65
N ARG A 442 -24.89 13.52 -24.20
CA ARG A 442 -25.15 13.42 -25.65
C ARG A 442 -25.53 14.73 -26.29
#